data_AF-A0A9E7RTM3-F1
#
_entry.id   AF-A0A9E7RTM3-F1
#
_cell.length_a   1.000
_cell.length_b   1.000
_cell.length_c   1.000
_cell.angle_alpha   90.00
_cell.angle_beta   90.00
_cell.angle_gamma   90.00
#
_symmetry.space_group_name_H-M   'P 1'
#
loop_
_entity.id
_entity.type
_entity.pdbx_description
1 polymer ?
#
loop_
_entity_poly.entity_id
_entity_poly.type
_entity_poly.pdbx_seq_one_letter_code
_entity_poly.pdbx_strand_id
1 'polypeptide(L)'
;MKIESMKTERSGDRCKIVLTLLTGPETLKIYNLLRERFKDYSFSFSKDRITVKASFRIMEPWEDETVDELGESIRLELSDFIRGRVLDGF
;
A
#
# COMPACT_ATOMS: atom_id res chain seq x y z
N MET A 1 12.28 -3.18 5.37
CA MET A 1 10.80 -3.14 5.38
C MET A 1 10.26 -4.47 4.89
N LYS A 2 9.18 -4.99 5.51
CA LYS A 2 8.48 -6.22 5.10
C LYS A 2 6.97 -5.98 5.10
N ILE A 3 6.23 -6.64 4.22
CA ILE A 3 4.77 -6.61 4.26
C ILE A 3 4.30 -7.67 5.26
N GLU A 4 3.56 -7.22 6.27
CA GLU A 4 3.07 -8.08 7.34
C GLU A 4 1.70 -8.69 6.99
N SER A 5 0.83 -7.91 6.36
CA SER A 5 -0.47 -8.40 5.92
C SER A 5 -1.00 -7.61 4.73
N MET A 6 -1.82 -8.29 3.92
CA MET A 6 -2.65 -7.71 2.88
C MET A 6 -4.06 -8.20 3.13
N LYS A 7 -5.01 -7.26 3.13
CA LYS A 7 -6.44 -7.56 3.20
C LYS A 7 -7.14 -6.84 2.06
N THR A 8 -8.05 -7.54 1.43
CA THR A 8 -8.90 -6.95 0.41
C THR A 8 -10.34 -6.98 0.88
N GLU A 9 -10.98 -5.82 0.87
CA GLU A 9 -12.38 -5.62 1.23
C GLU A 9 -13.14 -5.22 -0.02
N ARG A 10 -14.20 -5.97 -0.34
CA ARG A 10 -15.08 -5.68 -1.48
C ARG A 10 -16.42 -5.17 -0.99
N SER A 11 -16.93 -4.13 -1.65
CA SER A 11 -18.26 -3.60 -1.37
C SER A 11 -18.91 -3.11 -2.67
N GLY A 12 -19.76 -3.94 -3.27
CA GLY A 12 -20.36 -3.65 -4.57
C GLY A 12 -19.31 -3.46 -5.67
N ASP A 13 -19.29 -2.28 -6.28
CA ASP A 13 -18.32 -1.86 -7.30
C ASP A 13 -17.02 -1.27 -6.71
N ARG A 14 -16.79 -1.43 -5.39
CA ARG A 14 -15.63 -0.85 -4.70
C ARG A 14 -14.61 -1.88 -4.20
N CYS A 15 -13.40 -1.65 -4.71
CA CYS A 15 -12.05 -1.84 -4.19
C CYS A 15 -11.71 -1.27 -2.84
N LYS A 16 -11.30 -2.06 -1.85
CA LYS A 16 -10.39 -1.54 -0.84
C LYS A 16 -9.31 -2.53 -0.49
N ILE A 17 -8.07 -2.12 -0.74
CA ILE A 17 -6.86 -2.90 -0.46
C ILE A 17 -6.17 -2.25 0.72
N VAL A 18 -5.98 -3.03 1.78
CA VAL A 18 -5.35 -2.62 3.03
C VAL A 18 -4.06 -3.40 3.21
N LEU A 19 -2.94 -2.69 3.14
CA LEU A 19 -1.61 -3.25 3.32
C LEU A 19 -1.03 -2.78 4.65
N THR A 20 -0.43 -3.70 5.41
CA THR A 20 0.34 -3.36 6.60
C THR A 20 1.82 -3.62 6.34
N LEU A 21 2.62 -2.57 6.39
CA LEU A 21 4.05 -2.58 6.18
C LEU A 21 4.74 -2.53 7.54
N LEU A 22 5.66 -3.45 7.81
CA LEU A 22 6.63 -3.39 8.90
C LEU A 22 7.85 -2.59 8.42
N THR A 23 7.97 -1.38 8.93
CA THR A 23 8.95 -0.36 8.50
C THR A 23 10.06 -0.13 9.51
N GLY A 24 9.88 -0.55 10.78
CA GLY A 24 10.93 -0.46 11.79
C GLY A 24 11.20 0.99 12.26
N PRO A 25 12.44 1.36 12.62
CA PRO A 25 12.72 2.67 13.23
C PRO A 25 12.49 3.86 12.28
N GLU A 26 12.53 3.66 10.96
CA GLU A 26 12.33 4.71 9.95
C GLU A 26 10.86 4.92 9.55
N THR A 27 9.91 4.38 10.34
CA THR A 27 8.47 4.43 10.04
C THR A 27 7.97 5.83 9.69
N LEU A 28 8.35 6.86 10.45
CA LEU A 28 7.89 8.23 10.19
C LEU A 28 8.42 8.79 8.87
N LYS A 29 9.70 8.51 8.54
CA LYS A 29 10.33 8.94 7.29
C LYS A 29 9.66 8.28 6.09
N ILE A 30 9.47 6.97 6.16
CA ILE A 30 8.81 6.18 5.10
C ILE A 30 7.36 6.64 4.93
N TYR A 31 6.64 6.90 6.02
CA TYR A 31 5.27 7.42 6.00
C TYR A 31 5.17 8.76 5.26
N ASN A 32 6.07 9.70 5.54
CA ASN A 32 6.06 11.00 4.87
C ASN A 32 6.35 10.86 3.37
N LEU A 33 7.33 10.04 2.98
CA LEU A 33 7.65 9.79 1.57
C LEU A 33 6.47 9.17 0.80
N LEU A 34 5.80 8.19 1.41
CA LEU A 34 4.62 7.55 0.83
C LEU A 34 3.48 8.55 0.63
N ARG A 35 3.19 9.38 1.65
CA ARG A 35 2.13 10.39 1.56
C ARG A 35 2.39 11.47 0.52
N GLU A 36 3.65 11.83 0.31
CA GLU A 36 4.03 12.82 -0.70
C GLU A 36 3.78 12.27 -2.11
N ARG A 37 4.12 10.99 -2.35
CA ARG A 37 4.06 10.35 -3.67
C ARG A 37 2.66 9.87 -4.06
N PHE A 38 1.93 9.25 -3.13
CA PHE A 38 0.68 8.53 -3.38
C PHE A 38 -0.51 9.27 -2.80
N LYS A 39 -0.91 10.37 -3.45
CA LYS A 39 -1.97 11.26 -2.92
C LYS A 39 -3.35 10.61 -2.91
N ASP A 40 -3.57 9.62 -3.76
CA ASP A 40 -4.83 8.89 -3.89
C ASP A 40 -4.99 7.79 -2.82
N TYR A 41 -3.94 7.51 -2.05
CA TYR A 41 -3.96 6.51 -0.98
C TYR A 41 -4.08 7.16 0.40
N SER A 42 -4.71 6.45 1.32
CA SER A 42 -4.80 6.84 2.72
C SER A 42 -3.75 6.09 3.56
N PHE A 43 -3.02 6.83 4.39
CA PHE A 43 -1.95 6.27 5.22
C PHE A 43 -2.17 6.56 6.69
N SER A 44 -1.93 5.56 7.53
CA SER A 44 -1.76 5.71 8.97
C SER A 44 -0.50 4.96 9.40
N PHE A 45 0.14 5.38 10.48
CA PHE A 45 1.30 4.67 11.02
C PHE A 45 1.19 4.50 12.52
N SER A 46 1.88 3.48 13.05
CA SER A 46 1.98 3.19 14.47
C SER A 46 3.35 2.58 14.76
N LYS A 47 4.13 3.19 15.67
CA LYS A 47 5.45 2.71 16.14
C LYS A 47 6.39 2.27 15.00
N ASP A 48 6.32 1.01 14.60
CA ASP A 48 7.16 0.33 13.60
C ASP A 48 6.41 -0.09 12.33
N ARG A 49 5.14 0.32 12.17
CA ARG A 49 4.25 -0.11 11.09
C ARG A 49 3.57 1.05 10.37
N ILE A 50 3.28 0.85 9.09
CA ILE A 50 2.45 1.73 8.26
C ILE A 50 1.29 0.91 7.69
N THR A 51 0.07 1.39 7.85
CA THR A 51 -1.09 0.89 7.14
C THR A 51 -1.40 1.77 5.95
N VAL A 52 -1.41 1.18 4.77
CA VAL A 52 -1.80 1.79 3.51
C VAL A 52 -3.21 1.31 3.16
N LYS A 53 -4.08 2.23 2.77
CA LYS A 53 -5.45 1.95 2.31
C LYS A 53 -5.61 2.57 0.93
N ALA A 54 -5.75 1.73 -0.08
CA ALA A 54 -6.01 2.14 -1.44
C ALA A 54 -7.44 1.72 -1.82
N SER A 55 -8.24 2.68 -2.27
CA SER A 55 -9.64 2.45 -2.62
C SER A 55 -9.87 2.70 -4.10
N PHE A 56 -10.49 1.73 -4.76
CA PHE A 56 -10.69 1.73 -6.20
C PHE A 56 -12.16 1.54 -6.51
N ARG A 57 -12.63 2.16 -7.58
CA ARG A 57 -13.94 1.89 -8.14
C ARG A 57 -13.74 1.05 -9.40
N ILE A 58 -14.41 -0.09 -9.48
CA ILE A 58 -14.25 -1.04 -10.57
C ILE A 58 -15.56 -1.03 -11.33
N MET A 59 -15.51 -0.50 -12.55
CA MET A 59 -16.71 -0.22 -13.35
C MET A 59 -17.23 -1.46 -14.08
N GLU A 60 -16.41 -2.50 -14.20
CA GLU A 60 -16.73 -3.76 -14.85
C GLU A 60 -16.84 -4.90 -13.83
N PRO A 61 -17.63 -5.96 -14.11
CA PRO A 61 -17.65 -7.15 -13.27
C PRO A 61 -16.26 -7.81 -13.28
N TRP A 62 -15.59 -7.73 -12.14
CA TRP A 62 -14.29 -8.35 -11.86
C TRP A 62 -14.40 -9.78 -11.34
N GLU A 63 -13.39 -10.58 -11.64
CA GLU A 63 -13.18 -11.88 -11.03
C GLU A 63 -12.30 -11.76 -9.79
N ASP A 64 -12.27 -12.82 -8.97
CA ASP A 64 -11.44 -12.87 -7.78
C ASP A 64 -9.96 -12.60 -8.09
N GLU A 65 -9.47 -13.16 -9.21
CA GLU A 65 -8.09 -13.00 -9.70
C GLU A 65 -7.73 -11.54 -9.96
N THR A 66 -8.63 -10.76 -10.56
CA THR A 66 -8.40 -9.32 -10.83
C THR A 66 -8.10 -8.55 -9.55
N VAL A 67 -8.71 -8.94 -8.44
CA VAL A 67 -8.55 -8.25 -7.16
C VAL A 67 -7.24 -8.61 -6.48
N ASP A 68 -6.81 -9.86 -6.57
CA ASP A 68 -5.53 -10.31 -6.05
C ASP A 68 -4.36 -9.73 -6.86
N GLU A 69 -4.49 -9.67 -8.19
CA GLU A 69 -3.51 -9.02 -9.07
C GLU A 69 -3.39 -7.52 -8.76
N LEU A 70 -4.50 -6.83 -8.50
CA LEU A 70 -4.49 -5.41 -8.12
C LEU A 70 -3.76 -5.23 -6.78
N GLY A 71 -3.98 -6.14 -5.83
CA GLY A 71 -3.28 -6.16 -4.55
C GLY A 71 -1.78 -6.34 -4.71
N GLU A 72 -1.35 -7.30 -5.53
CA GLU A 72 0.06 -7.51 -5.85
C GLU A 72 0.70 -6.35 -6.59
N SER A 73 -0.02 -5.69 -7.50
CA SER A 73 0.51 -4.54 -8.23
C SER A 73 0.84 -3.37 -7.29
N ILE A 74 -0.10 -3.01 -6.40
CA ILE A 74 0.13 -1.98 -5.37
C ILE A 74 1.26 -2.39 -4.43
N ARG A 75 1.34 -3.69 -4.09
CA ARG A 75 2.38 -4.26 -3.26
C ARG A 75 3.78 -4.00 -3.85
N LEU A 76 3.93 -4.28 -5.14
CA LEU A 76 5.18 -4.10 -5.88
C LEU A 76 5.52 -2.61 -5.99
N GLU A 77 4.55 -1.78 -6.38
CA GLU A 77 4.73 -0.33 -6.53
C GLU A 77 5.24 0.33 -5.24
N LEU A 78 4.61 0.02 -4.10
CA LEU A 78 5.02 0.54 -2.80
C LEU A 78 6.41 0.03 -2.39
N SER A 79 6.70 -1.25 -2.66
CA SER A 79 7.98 -1.86 -2.31
C SER A 79 9.12 -1.27 -3.13
N ASP A 80 8.93 -1.07 -4.44
CA ASP A 80 9.92 -0.52 -5.35
C ASP A 80 10.17 0.96 -5.08
N PHE A 81 9.13 1.74 -4.83
CA PHE A 81 9.28 3.15 -4.46
C PHE A 81 10.12 3.30 -3.19
N ILE A 82 9.85 2.49 -2.17
CA ILE A 82 10.59 2.56 -0.91
C ILE A 82 12.02 2.04 -1.09
N ARG A 83 12.23 0.94 -1.82
CA ARG A 83 13.58 0.45 -2.11
C ARG A 83 14.41 1.50 -2.85
N GLY A 84 13.86 2.10 -3.91
CA GLY A 84 14.55 3.14 -4.69
C GLY A 84 14.74 4.48 -3.97
N ARG A 85 14.09 4.72 -2.82
CA ARG A 85 14.30 5.94 -2.02
C ARG A 85 15.10 5.71 -0.74
N VAL A 86 15.09 4.49 -0.21
CA VAL A 86 15.87 4.09 0.98
C VAL A 86 17.28 3.62 0.59
N LEU A 87 17.46 2.97 -0.57
CA LEU A 87 18.76 2.48 -1.03
C LEU A 87 19.60 3.55 -1.74
N ASP A 88 18.98 4.53 -2.40
CA ASP A 88 19.68 5.63 -3.09
C ASP A 88 20.19 6.74 -2.17
N GLY A 89 20.16 6.54 -0.84
CA GLY A 89 20.90 7.36 0.13
C GLY A 89 20.78 8.87 -0.09
N PHE A 90 19.67 9.47 0.35
CA PHE A 90 19.67 10.89 0.69
C PHE A 90 20.53 11.14 1.94
#